data_AF-A0A2S2QMP4-F1
#
_entry.id   AF-A0A2S2QMP4-F1
#
_cell.length_a   1.000
_cell.length_b   1.000
_cell.length_c   1.000
_cell.angle_alpha   90.00
_cell.angle_beta   90.00
_cell.angle_gamma   90.00
#
_symmetry.space_group_name_H-M   'P 1'
#
loop_
_entity.id
_entity.type
_entity.pdbx_description
1 polymer ?
#
loop_
_entity_poly.entity_id
_entity_poly.type
_entity_poly.pdbx_seq_one_letter_code
_entity_poly.pdbx_strand_id
1 'polypeptide(L)'
;MFISVVIFYTGQGRQYSFKSFQMDSDIKKKRPPHPRANANIFEILTFGWTFKLFNTGRKRDLEINDLYTTLSSHSSSLLGIALEKKWKEELYHSKKRDRQPSLLRALFQMFGTKIMFYGILMSLLEIIPG
;
A
#
# COMPACT_ATOMS: atom_id res chain seq x y z
N MET A 1 17.13 -35.48 13.55
CA MET A 1 16.30 -35.79 12.36
C MET A 1 14.85 -35.30 12.45
N PHE A 2 14.29 -35.03 13.65
CA PHE A 2 12.90 -34.55 13.80
C PHE A 2 12.70 -33.04 13.65
N ILE A 3 13.73 -32.22 13.88
CA ILE A 3 13.64 -30.75 13.80
C ILE A 3 13.57 -30.26 12.34
N SER A 4 14.14 -31.01 11.39
CA SER A 4 14.12 -30.66 9.95
C SER A 4 12.74 -30.85 9.31
N VAL A 5 11.92 -31.78 9.80
CA VAL A 5 10.57 -32.04 9.27
C VAL A 5 9.59 -30.95 9.69
N VAL A 6 9.72 -30.41 10.90
CA VAL A 6 8.88 -29.30 11.40
C VAL A 6 9.14 -28.02 10.61
N ILE A 7 10.39 -27.71 10.24
CA ILE A 7 10.71 -26.55 9.40
C ILE A 7 10.14 -26.72 7.98
N PHE A 8 10.18 -27.94 7.43
CA PHE A 8 9.62 -28.22 6.10
C PHE A 8 8.08 -28.11 6.09
N TYR A 9 7.39 -28.61 7.12
CA TYR A 9 5.93 -28.49 7.25
C TYR A 9 5.47 -27.04 7.57
N THR A 10 6.20 -26.33 8.43
CA THR A 10 5.89 -24.91 8.75
C THR A 10 6.25 -23.93 7.62
N GLY A 11 7.08 -24.36 6.67
CA GLY A 11 7.44 -23.60 5.46
C GLY A 11 6.47 -23.77 4.30
N GLN A 12 6.04 -25.00 4.03
CA GLN A 12 5.05 -25.30 2.97
C GLN A 12 3.64 -24.81 3.37
N GLY A 13 3.19 -25.04 4.61
CA GLY A 13 1.86 -24.60 5.06
C GLY A 13 1.66 -23.08 5.02
N ARG A 14 2.69 -22.28 5.35
CA ARG A 14 2.62 -20.81 5.25
C ARG A 14 2.61 -20.31 3.81
N GLN A 15 3.36 -20.96 2.90
CA GLN A 15 3.33 -20.63 1.48
C GLN A 15 1.95 -20.94 0.86
N TYR A 16 1.35 -22.07 1.21
CA TYR A 16 0.04 -22.48 0.68
C TYR A 16 -1.09 -21.65 1.29
N SER A 17 -0.99 -21.30 2.57
CA SER A 17 -1.90 -20.38 3.24
C SER A 17 -1.81 -18.96 2.66
N PHE A 18 -0.62 -18.44 2.38
CA PHE A 18 -0.46 -17.12 1.76
C PHE A 18 -0.92 -17.12 0.29
N LYS A 19 -0.66 -18.21 -0.46
CA LYS A 19 -1.07 -18.35 -1.85
C LYS A 19 -2.58 -18.52 -2.03
N SER A 20 -3.26 -19.24 -1.13
CA SER A 20 -4.74 -19.30 -1.07
C SER A 20 -5.36 -17.96 -0.68
N PHE A 21 -4.78 -17.25 0.28
CA PHE A 21 -5.21 -15.88 0.63
C PHE A 21 -5.09 -14.91 -0.55
N GLN A 22 -4.05 -15.07 -1.37
CA GLN A 22 -3.86 -14.28 -2.58
C GLN A 22 -4.80 -14.71 -3.72
N MET A 23 -5.12 -16.00 -3.84
CA MET A 23 -6.08 -16.55 -4.81
C MET A 23 -7.51 -16.05 -4.54
N ASP A 24 -7.91 -15.94 -3.27
CA ASP A 24 -9.23 -15.43 -2.87
C ASP A 24 -9.35 -13.91 -3.06
N SER A 25 -8.22 -13.18 -3.02
CA SER A 25 -8.18 -11.75 -3.31
C SER A 25 -8.38 -11.40 -4.80
N ASP A 26 -8.21 -12.39 -5.70
CA ASP A 26 -8.34 -12.23 -7.15
C ASP A 26 -9.73 -12.57 -7.68
N ILE A 27 -10.69 -12.92 -6.82
CA ILE A 27 -12.12 -12.90 -7.16
C ILE A 27 -12.55 -11.43 -7.26
N LYS A 28 -12.14 -10.75 -8.33
CA LYS A 28 -12.56 -9.39 -8.67
C LYS A 28 -14.06 -9.41 -8.94
N LYS A 29 -14.89 -9.19 -7.90
CA LYS A 29 -16.26 -8.70 -8.11
C LYS A 29 -16.14 -7.49 -9.04
N LYS A 30 -16.84 -7.50 -10.18
CA LYS A 30 -16.91 -6.39 -11.15
C LYS A 30 -17.49 -5.15 -10.44
N ARG A 31 -16.62 -4.37 -9.80
CA ARG A 31 -16.95 -3.10 -9.16
C ARG A 31 -16.62 -1.96 -10.11
N PRO A 32 -17.28 -0.80 -9.96
CA PRO A 32 -16.98 0.36 -10.78
C PRO A 32 -15.51 0.79 -10.60
N PRO A 33 -14.82 1.21 -11.68
CA PRO A 33 -13.47 1.71 -11.60
C PRO A 33 -13.39 2.96 -10.71
N HIS A 34 -12.26 3.13 -10.03
CA HIS A 34 -12.07 4.26 -9.13
C HIS A 34 -12.13 5.60 -9.91
N PRO A 35 -13.09 6.50 -9.59
CA PRO A 35 -13.36 7.70 -10.38
C PRO A 35 -12.20 8.69 -10.36
N ARG A 36 -11.35 8.64 -9.33
CA ARG A 36 -10.06 9.37 -9.29
C ARG A 36 -9.15 9.07 -10.49
N ALA A 37 -9.26 7.90 -11.13
CA ALA A 37 -8.46 7.58 -12.31
C ALA A 37 -8.80 8.47 -13.52
N ASN A 38 -10.04 8.96 -13.60
CA ASN A 38 -10.55 9.78 -14.71
C ASN A 38 -10.92 11.21 -14.26
N ALA A 39 -10.59 11.59 -13.03
CA ALA A 39 -10.99 12.88 -12.46
C ALA A 39 -10.09 14.01 -12.95
N ASN A 40 -10.69 15.18 -13.23
CA ASN A 40 -9.94 16.38 -13.57
C ASN A 40 -9.19 16.94 -12.34
N ILE A 41 -8.17 17.78 -12.55
CA ILE A 41 -7.35 18.36 -11.46
C ILE A 41 -8.23 19.08 -10.42
N PHE A 42 -9.23 19.84 -10.86
CA PHE A 42 -10.20 20.50 -9.97
C PHE A 42 -11.03 19.50 -9.15
N GLU A 43 -11.49 18.41 -9.75
CA GLU A 43 -12.24 17.36 -9.04
C GLU A 43 -11.36 16.61 -8.03
N ILE A 44 -10.07 16.43 -8.33
CA ILE A 44 -9.10 15.84 -7.41
C ILE A 44 -8.87 16.76 -6.20
N LEU A 45 -8.67 18.06 -6.44
CA LEU A 45 -8.41 19.04 -5.39
C LEU A 45 -9.63 19.27 -4.49
N THR A 46 -10.83 19.32 -5.07
CA THR A 46 -12.08 19.54 -4.33
C THR A 46 -12.70 18.25 -3.79
N PHE A 47 -12.05 17.10 -4.00
CA PHE A 47 -12.60 15.77 -3.71
C PHE A 47 -13.97 15.50 -4.36
N GLY A 48 -14.34 16.24 -5.42
CA GLY A 48 -15.64 16.13 -6.10
C GLY A 48 -15.94 14.73 -6.61
N TRP A 49 -14.91 13.94 -6.95
CA TRP A 49 -15.06 12.52 -7.33
C TRP A 49 -15.68 11.64 -6.24
N THR A 50 -15.63 12.03 -4.96
CA THR A 50 -16.25 11.31 -3.83
C THR A 50 -17.74 11.63 -3.66
N PHE A 51 -18.19 12.77 -4.19
CA PHE A 51 -19.55 13.29 -3.96
C PHE A 51 -20.64 12.31 -4.40
N LYS A 52 -20.41 11.58 -5.50
CA LYS A 52 -21.34 10.55 -5.99
C LYS A 52 -21.55 9.44 -4.96
N LEU A 53 -20.49 8.99 -4.30
CA LEU A 53 -20.56 7.93 -3.29
C LEU A 53 -21.30 8.41 -2.04
N PHE A 54 -21.00 9.61 -1.56
CA PHE A 54 -21.69 10.19 -0.40
C PHE A 54 -23.16 10.45 -0.65
N ASN A 55 -23.53 10.93 -1.85
CA ASN A 55 -24.93 11.13 -2.20
C ASN A 55 -25.71 9.80 -2.27
N THR A 56 -25.07 8.70 -2.70
CA THR A 56 -25.67 7.36 -2.64
C THR A 56 -25.86 6.91 -1.21
N GLY A 57 -24.82 7.01 -0.37
CA GLY A 57 -24.89 6.65 1.06
C GLY A 57 -25.88 7.49 1.87
N ARG A 58 -26.17 8.73 1.42
CA ARG A 58 -27.22 9.57 2.02
C ARG A 58 -28.63 9.12 1.67
N LYS A 59 -28.83 8.50 0.49
CA LYS A 59 -30.15 8.08 0.01
C LYS A 59 -30.50 6.65 0.43
N ARG A 60 -29.50 5.79 0.59
CA ARG A 60 -29.64 4.38 0.99
C ARG A 60 -28.34 3.86 1.58
N ASP A 61 -28.40 2.72 2.27
CA ASP A 61 -27.21 2.03 2.74
C ASP A 61 -26.32 1.59 1.56
N LEU A 62 -25.01 1.70 1.78
CA LEU A 62 -23.99 1.34 0.80
C LEU A 62 -23.76 -0.17 0.77
N GLU A 63 -23.80 -0.75 -0.42
CA GLU A 63 -23.42 -2.14 -0.62
C GLU A 63 -21.98 -2.26 -1.11
N ILE A 64 -21.39 -3.45 -0.96
CA ILE A 64 -20.03 -3.75 -1.42
C ILE A 64 -19.84 -3.47 -2.92
N ASN A 65 -20.92 -3.56 -3.71
CA ASN A 65 -20.89 -3.33 -5.15
C ASN A 65 -20.86 -1.83 -5.52
N ASP A 66 -21.27 -0.95 -4.59
CA ASP A 66 -21.23 0.51 -4.78
C ASP A 66 -19.84 1.09 -4.52
N LEU A 67 -19.00 0.33 -3.81
CA LEU A 67 -17.62 0.72 -3.52
C LEU A 67 -16.76 0.56 -4.77
N TYR A 68 -15.96 1.57 -5.05
CA TYR A 68 -14.99 1.53 -6.14
C TYR A 68 -13.95 0.43 -5.93
N THR A 69 -13.40 -0.08 -7.03
CA THR A 69 -12.19 -0.90 -6.98
C THR A 69 -11.04 -0.11 -6.35
N THR A 70 -10.15 -0.80 -5.65
CA THR A 70 -8.91 -0.18 -5.18
C THR A 70 -8.14 0.36 -6.38
N LEU A 71 -7.76 1.63 -6.30
CA LEU A 71 -6.87 2.22 -7.30
C LEU A 71 -5.60 1.36 -7.36
N SER A 72 -5.20 0.93 -8.56
CA SER A 72 -4.05 0.03 -8.75
C SER A 72 -2.76 0.57 -8.12
N SER A 73 -2.61 1.89 -8.07
CA SER A 73 -1.48 2.60 -7.43
C SER A 73 -1.42 2.47 -5.90
N HIS A 74 -2.52 2.06 -5.24
CA HIS A 74 -2.58 1.81 -3.79
C HIS A 74 -2.59 0.32 -3.46
N SER A 75 -2.33 -0.54 -4.44
CA SER A 75 -2.24 -1.98 -4.20
C SER A 75 -1.02 -2.29 -3.31
N SER A 76 -1.28 -2.96 -2.19
CA SER A 76 -0.24 -3.47 -1.27
C SER A 76 0.76 -4.38 -1.99
N SER A 77 0.33 -5.05 -3.06
CA SER A 77 1.20 -5.88 -3.91
C SER A 77 2.33 -5.08 -4.56
N LEU A 78 2.03 -3.91 -5.15
CA LEU A 78 3.06 -3.07 -5.79
C LEU A 78 4.04 -2.50 -4.76
N LEU A 79 3.53 -2.08 -3.60
CA LEU A 79 4.36 -1.62 -2.49
C LEU A 79 5.25 -2.73 -1.94
N GLY A 80 4.72 -3.96 -1.83
CA GLY A 80 5.47 -5.15 -1.43
C GLY A 80 6.62 -5.45 -2.38
N ILE A 81 6.37 -5.42 -3.70
CA ILE A 81 7.42 -5.62 -4.73
C ILE A 81 8.51 -4.55 -4.63
N ALA A 82 8.11 -3.28 -4.48
CA ALA A 82 9.06 -2.18 -4.33
C ALA A 82 9.91 -2.31 -3.06
N LEU A 83 9.29 -2.72 -1.94
CA LEU A 83 9.97 -2.96 -0.68
C LEU A 83 10.93 -4.13 -0.77
N GLU A 84 10.54 -5.23 -1.42
CA GLU A 84 11.42 -6.38 -1.62
C GLU A 84 12.68 -5.99 -2.42
N LYS A 85 12.53 -5.16 -3.45
CA LYS A 85 13.67 -4.62 -4.21
C LYS A 85 14.60 -3.79 -3.31
N LYS A 86 14.04 -2.87 -2.52
CA LYS A 86 14.82 -2.02 -1.60
C LYS A 86 15.48 -2.81 -0.48
N TRP A 87 14.83 -3.88 -0.01
CA TRP A 87 15.38 -4.81 0.96
C TRP A 87 16.60 -5.56 0.40
N LYS A 88 16.54 -6.04 -0.85
CA LYS A 88 17.70 -6.66 -1.52
C LYS A 88 18.87 -5.69 -1.67
N GLU A 89 18.59 -4.43 -2.02
CA GLU A 89 19.61 -3.36 -2.08
C GLU A 89 20.25 -3.12 -0.69
N GLU A 90 19.44 -3.05 0.36
CA GLU A 90 19.92 -2.89 1.75
C GLU A 90 20.79 -4.06 2.19
N LEU A 91 20.41 -5.31 1.88
CA LEU A 91 21.21 -6.50 2.17
C LEU A 91 22.58 -6.44 1.48
N TYR A 92 22.61 -6.09 0.19
CA TYR A 92 23.85 -5.96 -0.57
C TYR A 92 24.76 -4.87 0.01
N HIS A 93 24.22 -3.68 0.28
CA HIS A 93 24.98 -2.58 0.86
C HIS A 93 25.44 -2.84 2.28
N SER A 94 24.66 -3.61 3.06
CA SER A 94 25.01 -3.95 4.43
C SER A 94 26.17 -4.93 4.49
N LYS A 95 26.14 -5.96 3.63
CA LYS A 95 27.25 -6.90 3.46
C LYS A 95 28.53 -6.21 2.98
N LYS A 96 28.43 -5.26 2.04
CA LYS A 96 29.59 -4.50 1.53
C LYS A 96 30.23 -3.60 2.58
N ARG A 97 29.44 -3.09 3.54
CA ARG A 97 29.89 -2.15 4.58
C ARG A 97 30.07 -2.80 5.95
N ASP A 98 30.08 -4.14 5.99
CA ASP A 98 30.17 -4.94 7.22
C ASP A 98 29.26 -4.44 8.35
N ARG A 99 28.00 -4.13 7.99
CA ARG A 99 26.99 -3.62 8.92
C ARG A 99 25.76 -4.51 8.93
N GLN A 100 24.98 -4.42 9.98
CA GLN A 100 23.69 -5.10 10.06
C GLN A 100 22.67 -4.45 9.11
N PRO A 101 21.89 -5.24 8.34
CA PRO A 101 20.82 -4.73 7.51
C PRO A 101 19.64 -4.26 8.37
N SER A 102 19.01 -3.14 7.99
CA SER A 102 17.88 -2.58 8.72
C SER A 102 16.66 -2.40 7.82
N LEU A 103 15.55 -3.03 8.18
CA LEU A 103 14.29 -2.89 7.45
C LEU A 103 13.78 -1.45 7.52
N LEU A 104 13.97 -0.77 8.66
CA LEU A 104 13.60 0.63 8.82
C LEU A 104 14.36 1.50 7.81
N ARG A 105 15.62 1.19 7.51
CA ARG A 105 16.40 1.93 6.52
C ARG A 105 15.83 1.76 5.10
N ALA A 106 15.42 0.55 4.73
CA ALA A 106 14.75 0.31 3.46
C ALA A 106 13.40 1.07 3.37
N LEU A 107 12.63 1.10 4.45
CA LEU A 107 11.38 1.87 4.54
C LEU A 107 11.62 3.39 4.43
N PHE A 108 12.61 3.92 5.14
CA PHE A 108 12.99 5.34 5.04
C PHE A 108 13.47 5.70 3.64
N GLN A 109 14.17 4.80 2.94
CA GLN A 109 14.56 5.04 1.57
C GLN A 109 13.36 5.09 0.61
N MET A 110 12.25 4.40 0.91
CA MET A 110 11.04 4.42 0.10
C MET A 110 10.12 5.62 0.38
N PHE A 111 9.94 5.98 1.65
CA PHE A 111 8.94 6.96 2.08
C PHE A 111 9.52 8.25 2.65
N GLY A 112 10.81 8.24 3.02
CA GLY A 112 11.44 9.34 3.77
C GLY A 112 11.34 10.67 3.05
N THR A 113 11.61 10.73 1.74
CA THR A 113 11.49 11.97 0.96
C THR A 113 10.06 12.53 0.97
N LYS A 114 9.05 11.67 0.85
CA LYS A 114 7.64 12.09 0.87
C LYS A 114 7.26 12.60 2.26
N ILE A 115 7.62 11.85 3.30
CA ILE A 115 7.38 12.23 4.70
C ILE A 115 8.04 13.57 5.01
N MET A 116 9.29 13.76 4.57
CA MET A 116 10.03 15.01 4.77
C MET A 116 9.36 16.18 4.05
N PHE A 117 8.93 16.01 2.81
CA PHE A 117 8.21 17.04 2.06
C PHE A 117 6.91 17.46 2.75
N TYR A 118 6.10 16.49 3.19
CA TYR A 118 4.88 16.80 3.96
C TYR A 118 5.18 17.47 5.30
N GLY A 119 6.23 17.03 6.00
CA GLY A 119 6.66 17.64 7.26
C GLY A 119 7.06 19.11 7.09
N ILE A 120 7.81 19.44 6.04
CA ILE A 120 8.19 20.82 5.71
C ILE A 120 6.95 21.64 5.37
N LEU A 121 6.07 21.12 4.50
CA LEU A 121 4.85 21.82 4.11
C LEU A 121 3.95 22.12 5.32
N MET A 122 3.76 21.15 6.21
CA MET A 122 2.99 21.33 7.45
C MET A 122 3.62 22.37 8.37
N SER A 123 4.95 22.32 8.53
CA SER A 123 5.67 23.29 9.37
C SER A 123 5.52 24.72 8.85
N LEU A 124 5.59 24.91 7.52
CA LEU A 124 5.37 26.22 6.91
C LEU A 124 3.95 26.74 7.08
N LEU A 125 2.95 25.85 6.99
CA LEU A 125 1.55 26.22 7.22
C LEU A 125 1.29 26.63 8.67
N GLU A 126 1.92 25.96 9.64
CA GLU A 126 1.79 26.29 11.07
C GLU A 126 2.53 27.59 11.44
N ILE A 127 3.68 27.86 10.80
CA ILE A 127 4.48 29.06 11.05
C ILE A 127 3.83 30.33 10.52
N ILE A 128 2.90 30.25 9.55
CA ILE A 128 2.11 31.40 9.07
C ILE A 128 0.89 31.51 9.99
N PRO A 129 0.90 32.38 11.03
CA PRO A 129 -0.24 32.54 11.90
C PRO A 129 -1.18 33.53 11.20
N GLY A 130 -2.33 33.04 10.77
CA GLY A 130 -3.48 33.90 10.45
C GLY A 130 -4.19 34.29 11.73
#